data_AF-A0A382FGM3-F1
#
_entry.id   AF-A0A382FGM3-F1
#
_cell.length_a   1.000
_cell.length_b   1.000
_cell.length_c   1.000
_cell.angle_alpha   90.00
_cell.angle_beta   90.00
_cell.angle_gamma   90.00
#
_symmetry.space_group_name_H-M   'P 1'
#
loop_
_entity.id
_entity.type
_entity.pdbx_description
1 polymer ?
#
loop_
_entity_poly.entity_id
_entity_poly.type
_entity_poly.pdbx_seq_one_letter_code
_entity_poly.pdbx_strand_id
1 'polypeptide(L)'
;MKHLLILIIPSILLLTSPLFGQETGVLYQYRTSTGLQWKTFGDGKVQPKYEGEIIYGEPNGQGIYTNPDGRKYVGKFKDGEYHGHGTYISPDGDMYVGEFSNG
;
A
#
# COMPACT_ATOMS: atom_id res chain seq x y z
N MET A 1 -19.61 -29.23 -39.96
CA MET A 1 -18.62 -28.34 -39.31
C MET A 1 -18.63 -28.67 -37.82
N LYS A 2 -17.45 -28.77 -37.23
CA LYS A 2 -17.11 -29.64 -36.09
C LYS A 2 -17.81 -29.23 -34.79
N HIS A 3 -18.39 -30.22 -34.09
CA HIS A 3 -18.69 -30.14 -32.66
C HIS A 3 -17.39 -29.98 -31.88
N LEU A 4 -17.33 -29.03 -30.94
CA LEU A 4 -16.29 -29.01 -29.90
C LEU A 4 -16.97 -29.06 -28.53
N LEU A 5 -16.93 -30.25 -27.96
CA LEU A 5 -17.21 -30.54 -26.56
C LEU A 5 -15.94 -30.17 -25.77
N ILE A 6 -15.98 -29.19 -24.86
CA ILE A 6 -14.92 -29.00 -23.87
C ILE A 6 -15.48 -29.45 -22.52
N LEU A 7 -14.99 -30.61 -22.08
CA LEU A 7 -15.24 -31.18 -20.77
C LEU A 7 -14.36 -30.45 -19.72
N ILE A 8 -15.06 -30.07 -18.66
CA ILE A 8 -14.69 -29.51 -17.35
C ILE A 8 -13.33 -29.96 -16.79
N ILE A 9 -12.58 -29.02 -16.19
CA ILE A 9 -11.82 -29.29 -14.95
C ILE A 9 -12.17 -28.17 -13.96
N PRO A 10 -12.93 -28.43 -12.88
CA PRO A 10 -13.06 -27.52 -11.76
C PRO A 10 -11.98 -27.90 -10.75
N SER A 11 -10.76 -27.37 -10.92
CA SER A 11 -9.69 -27.57 -9.94
C SER A 11 -9.51 -26.32 -9.11
N ILE A 12 -10.29 -26.32 -8.02
CA ILE A 12 -9.99 -25.65 -6.76
C ILE A 12 -8.49 -25.79 -6.46
N LEU A 13 -7.79 -24.68 -6.31
CA LEU A 13 -6.50 -24.65 -5.63
C LEU A 13 -6.45 -23.43 -4.69
N LEU A 14 -6.68 -23.72 -3.40
CA LEU A 14 -6.22 -23.02 -2.20
C LEU A 14 -6.78 -21.59 -2.03
N LEU A 15 -7.82 -21.31 -1.23
CA LEU A 15 -7.85 -21.52 0.22
C LEU A 15 -6.46 -21.41 0.88
N THR A 16 -5.78 -20.30 0.61
CA THR A 16 -5.17 -19.57 1.72
C THR A 16 -6.16 -18.47 2.10
N SER A 17 -7.17 -18.82 2.91
CA SER A 17 -7.71 -17.82 3.82
C SER A 17 -6.47 -17.16 4.46
N PRO A 18 -6.29 -15.83 4.38
CA PRO A 18 -5.13 -15.23 5.01
C PRO A 18 -5.21 -15.62 6.49
N LEU A 19 -4.36 -16.56 6.90
CA LEU A 19 -4.30 -17.09 8.27
C LEU A 19 -3.87 -15.98 9.25
N PHE A 20 -3.53 -14.81 8.71
CA PHE A 20 -3.46 -13.51 9.33
C PHE A 20 -3.96 -12.49 8.30
N GLY A 21 -5.08 -11.82 8.58
CA GLY A 21 -5.76 -10.92 7.64
C GLY A 21 -4.84 -9.83 7.10
N GLN A 22 -4.66 -9.80 5.78
CA GLN A 22 -4.11 -8.64 5.09
C GLN A 22 -5.21 -7.58 5.09
N GLU A 23 -5.22 -6.73 6.11
CA GLU A 23 -6.19 -5.64 6.22
C GLU A 23 -5.74 -4.50 5.32
N THR A 24 -6.59 -4.06 4.38
CA THR A 24 -6.35 -2.82 3.65
C THR A 24 -7.11 -1.68 4.32
N GLY A 25 -6.50 -0.50 4.42
CA GLY A 25 -7.17 0.65 5.01
C GLY A 25 -6.51 1.98 4.71
N VAL A 26 -6.97 3.01 5.42
CA VAL A 26 -6.45 4.38 5.33
C VAL A 26 -5.83 4.75 6.67
N LEU A 27 -4.60 5.26 6.62
CA LEU A 27 -3.89 5.79 7.78
C LEU A 27 -3.42 7.22 7.50
N TYR A 28 -3.33 8.02 8.55
CA TYR A 28 -2.81 9.37 8.54
C TYR A 28 -1.61 9.45 9.47
N GLN A 29 -0.54 10.09 9.02
CA GLN A 29 0.69 10.20 9.79
C GLN A 29 0.67 11.48 10.63
N TYR A 30 0.71 11.32 11.95
CA TYR A 30 0.79 12.40 12.92
C TYR A 30 2.19 12.51 13.48
N ARG A 31 2.67 13.75 13.63
CA ARG A 31 3.87 14.03 14.42
C ARG A 31 3.46 14.42 15.84
N THR A 32 3.84 13.61 16.82
CA THR A 32 3.61 13.85 18.24
C THR A 32 4.92 14.21 18.94
N SER A 33 4.87 14.51 20.24
CA SER A 33 6.07 14.71 21.05
C SER A 33 6.95 13.46 21.18
N THR A 34 6.42 12.28 20.86
CA THR A 34 7.12 10.99 20.98
C THR A 34 7.55 10.41 19.63
N GLY A 35 7.30 11.11 18.52
CA GLY A 35 7.65 10.65 17.18
C GLY A 35 6.48 10.62 16.21
N LEU A 36 6.61 9.81 15.16
CA LEU A 36 5.56 9.61 14.16
C LEU A 36 4.58 8.53 14.65
N GLN A 37 3.29 8.75 14.40
CA GLN A 37 2.23 7.80 14.70
C GLN A 37 1.26 7.69 13.54
N TRP A 38 0.81 6.48 13.23
CA TRP A 38 -0.26 6.22 12.28
C TRP A 38 -1.62 6.19 12.98
N LYS A 39 -2.62 6.84 12.38
CA LYS A 39 -3.99 6.88 12.90
C LYS A 39 -5.00 6.66 11.79
N THR A 40 -6.13 6.02 12.11
CA THR A 40 -7.21 5.74 11.14
C THR A 40 -8.12 6.94 10.84
N PHE A 41 -7.91 8.05 11.54
CA PHE A 41 -8.64 9.30 11.37
C PHE A 41 -7.68 10.43 11.02
N GLY A 42 -8.14 11.35 10.18
CA GLY A 42 -7.35 12.50 9.74
C GLY A 42 -7.96 13.17 8.51
N ASP A 43 -7.24 14.16 7.99
CA ASP A 43 -7.56 14.88 6.77
C ASP A 43 -6.33 14.85 5.84
N GLY A 44 -6.49 14.30 4.65
CA GLY A 44 -5.41 14.17 3.67
C GLY A 44 -4.91 15.51 3.11
N LYS A 45 -5.63 16.62 3.38
CA LYS A 45 -5.16 17.98 3.08
C LYS A 45 -4.25 18.55 4.17
N VAL A 46 -4.16 17.90 5.33
CA VAL A 46 -3.43 18.40 6.49
C VAL A 46 -2.35 17.42 6.94
N GLN A 47 -2.62 16.11 6.90
CA GLN A 47 -1.66 15.05 7.23
C GLN A 47 -1.31 14.22 6.00
N PRO A 48 -0.09 13.66 5.92
CA PRO A 48 0.20 12.63 4.95
C PRO A 48 -0.74 11.44 5.13
N LYS A 49 -1.28 10.95 4.02
CA LYS A 49 -2.26 9.88 3.95
C LYS A 49 -1.65 8.65 3.30
N TYR A 50 -1.76 7.51 3.97
CA TYR A 50 -1.47 6.19 3.43
C TYR A 50 -2.77 5.46 3.08
N GLU A 51 -2.79 4.79 1.93
CA GLU A 51 -3.87 3.93 1.47
C GLU A 51 -3.26 2.63 0.95
N GLY A 52 -3.53 1.51 1.61
CA GLY A 52 -2.92 0.24 1.23
C GLY A 52 -3.04 -0.82 2.31
N GLU A 53 -2.16 -1.82 2.21
CA GLU A 53 -2.05 -2.93 3.14
C GLU A 53 -1.51 -2.47 4.50
N ILE A 54 -2.10 -2.98 5.58
CA ILE A 54 -1.83 -2.61 6.96
C ILE A 54 -1.58 -3.88 7.77
N ILE A 55 -0.49 -3.89 8.51
CA ILE A 55 -0.17 -4.95 9.48
C ILE A 55 0.15 -4.28 10.81
N TYR A 56 -0.49 -4.74 11.89
CA TYR A 56 -0.36 -4.18 13.25
C TYR A 56 -0.57 -2.66 13.35
N GLY A 57 -1.44 -2.10 12.50
CA GLY A 57 -1.77 -0.67 12.50
C GLY A 57 -0.79 0.22 11.73
N GLU A 58 0.14 -0.38 10.98
CA GLU A 58 1.14 0.34 10.19
C GLU A 58 1.10 -0.07 8.71
N PRO A 59 1.50 0.84 7.78
CA PRO A 59 1.73 0.49 6.39
C PRO A 59 2.69 -0.69 6.23
N ASN A 60 2.24 -1.76 5.58
CA ASN A 60 3.03 -2.95 5.35
C ASN A 60 2.50 -3.69 4.12
N GLY A 61 3.33 -3.88 3.09
CA GLY A 61 2.90 -4.38 1.79
C GLY A 61 2.69 -3.27 0.76
N GLN A 62 1.83 -3.45 -0.23
CA GLN A 62 1.60 -2.42 -1.26
C GLN A 62 0.72 -1.29 -0.75
N GLY A 63 1.08 -0.06 -1.12
CA GLY A 63 0.23 1.08 -0.86
C GLY A 63 0.65 2.37 -1.55
N ILE A 64 -0.08 3.42 -1.20
CA ILE A 64 0.07 4.77 -1.71
C ILE A 64 0.23 5.70 -0.51
N TYR A 65 1.30 6.48 -0.48
CA TYR A 65 1.48 7.55 0.48
C TYR A 65 1.44 8.89 -0.23
N THR A 66 0.56 9.78 0.21
CA THR A 66 0.35 11.10 -0.38
C THR A 66 0.58 12.17 0.67
N ASN A 67 1.51 13.08 0.41
CA ASN A 67 1.72 14.26 1.22
C ASN A 67 0.71 15.36 0.87
N PRO A 68 0.35 16.24 1.81
CA PRO A 68 -0.52 17.40 1.54
C PRO A 68 0.01 18.34 0.46
N ASP A 69 1.32 18.36 0.23
CA ASP A 69 1.98 19.17 -0.80
C ASP A 69 1.96 18.56 -2.22
N GLY A 70 1.31 17.41 -2.38
CA GLY A 70 1.16 16.73 -3.67
C GLY A 70 2.23 15.69 -3.98
N ARG A 71 3.30 15.57 -3.17
CA ARG A 71 4.26 14.46 -3.32
C ARG A 71 3.56 13.13 -3.07
N LYS A 72 3.87 12.12 -3.88
CA LYS A 72 3.28 10.80 -3.78
C LYS A 72 4.32 9.70 -3.90
N TYR A 73 4.17 8.65 -3.12
CA TYR A 73 4.88 7.39 -3.31
C TYR A 73 3.87 6.27 -3.55
N VAL A 74 4.15 5.41 -4.52
CA VAL A 74 3.38 4.20 -4.83
C VAL A 74 4.35 3.04 -4.86
N GLY A 75 4.16 2.06 -3.99
CA GLY A 75 5.06 0.92 -3.92
C GLY A 75 4.91 0.13 -2.65
N LYS A 76 5.94 -0.67 -2.37
CA LYS A 76 5.98 -1.49 -1.17
C LYS A 76 6.34 -0.66 0.07
N PHE A 77 5.80 -1.10 1.19
CA PHE A 77 6.01 -0.59 2.52
C PHE A 77 6.41 -1.74 3.43
N LYS A 78 7.20 -1.43 4.45
CA LYS A 78 7.51 -2.34 5.54
C LYS A 78 7.67 -1.53 6.81
N ASP A 79 6.94 -1.90 7.85
CA ASP A 79 7.00 -1.29 9.18
C ASP A 79 6.86 0.25 9.12
N GLY A 80 5.91 0.71 8.28
CA GLY A 80 5.60 2.12 8.10
C GLY A 80 6.49 2.90 7.13
N GLU A 81 7.55 2.29 6.58
CA GLU A 81 8.51 2.96 5.70
C GLU A 81 8.44 2.45 4.25
N TYR A 82 8.89 3.28 3.31
CA TYR A 82 9.05 2.85 1.91
C TYR A 82 10.09 1.74 1.82
N HIS A 83 9.77 0.68 1.07
CA HIS A 83 10.62 -0.49 0.95
C HIS A 83 10.50 -1.14 -0.42
N GLY A 84 11.56 -1.78 -0.92
CA GLY A 84 11.59 -2.46 -2.21
C GLY A 84 11.26 -1.54 -3.40
N HIS A 85 10.74 -2.13 -4.47
CA HIS A 85 10.39 -1.38 -5.67
C HIS A 85 9.23 -0.41 -5.45
N GLY A 86 9.39 0.83 -5.92
CA GLY A 86 8.37 1.85 -5.85
C GLY A 86 8.54 2.96 -6.89
N THR A 87 7.62 3.91 -6.85
CA THR A 87 7.61 5.09 -7.69
C THR A 87 7.32 6.30 -6.81
N TYR A 88 8.27 7.22 -6.75
CA TYR A 88 8.10 8.53 -6.14
C TYR A 88 7.72 9.54 -7.22
N ILE A 89 6.75 10.40 -6.92
CA ILE A 89 6.19 11.40 -7.82
C ILE A 89 6.29 12.76 -7.12
N SER A 90 6.97 13.72 -7.76
CA SER A 90 7.06 15.09 -7.29
C SER A 90 5.73 15.84 -7.51
N PRO A 91 5.51 17.01 -6.86
CA PRO A 91 4.31 17.81 -7.11
C PRO A 91 4.19 18.28 -8.55
N ASP A 92 5.33 18.44 -9.23
CA ASP A 92 5.43 18.84 -10.64
C ASP A 92 5.21 17.67 -11.62
N GLY A 93 5.09 16.45 -11.10
CA GLY A 93 4.82 15.23 -11.87
C GLY A 93 6.05 14.44 -12.30
N ASP A 94 7.27 14.88 -11.93
CA ASP A 94 8.48 14.12 -12.17
C ASP A 94 8.45 12.79 -11.40
N MET A 95 8.90 11.73 -12.04
CA MET A 95 8.83 10.37 -11.50
C MET A 95 10.22 9.78 -11.32
N TYR A 96 10.49 9.25 -10.13
CA TYR A 96 11.62 8.39 -9.86
C TYR A 96 11.11 6.98 -9.59
N VAL A 97 11.59 6.02 -10.37
CA VAL A 97 11.26 4.60 -10.24
C VAL A 97 12.52 3.84 -9.86
N GLY A 98 12.46 3.05 -8.79
CA GLY A 98 13.63 2.34 -8.31
C GLY A 98 13.37 1.54 -7.05
N GLU A 99 14.47 1.08 -6.45
CA GLU A 99 14.46 0.42 -5.15
C GLU A 99 14.55 1.45 -4.02
N PHE A 100 13.75 1.24 -2.98
CA PHE A 100 13.69 2.05 -1.77
C PHE A 100 14.03 1.16 -0.58
N SER A 101 14.85 1.66 0.34
CA SER A 101 15.17 0.96 1.57
C SER A 101 15.32 1.98 2.69
N ASN A 102 14.41 1.92 3.66
CA ASN A 102 14.40 2.73 4.88
C ASN A 102 14.27 4.24 4.63
N GLY A 103 13.01 4.69 4.43
CA GLY A 103 12.54 6.07 4.61
C GLY A 103 13.48 7.21 4.26
#